data_AF-A0A535JZI4-F1
#
_entry.id   AF-A0A535JZI4-F1
#
_cell.length_a   1.000
_cell.length_b   1.000
_cell.length_c   1.000
_cell.angle_alpha   90.00
_cell.angle_beta   90.00
_cell.angle_gamma   90.00
#
_symmetry.space_group_name_H-M   'P 1'
#
loop_
_entity.id
_entity.type
_entity.pdbx_description
1 polymer ?
#
loop_
_entity_poly.entity_id
_entity_poly.type
_entity_poly.pdbx_seq_one_letter_code
_entity_poly.pdbx_strand_id
1 'polypeptide(L)'
;QPPALAGQGAPPSLLAPPSGCRFHPRCPFAMDVCKRKAPPSVAVAPDHVAACWLHVDPAERQASDNGSLTSASVEKETQKR
;
A
#
# COMPACT_ATOMS: atom_id res chain seq x y z
N GLN A 1 -25.21 -19.95 -34.21
CA GLN A 1 -24.17 -19.66 -33.22
C GLN A 1 -23.11 -18.80 -33.90
N PRO A 2 -23.04 -17.48 -33.63
CA PRO A 2 -22.10 -16.61 -34.32
C PRO A 2 -20.66 -16.83 -33.80
N PRO A 3 -19.62 -16.71 -34.66
CA PRO A 3 -18.23 -16.98 -34.33
C PRO A 3 -17.58 -15.86 -33.49
N ALA A 4 -16.64 -16.25 -32.63
CA ALA A 4 -15.92 -15.39 -31.70
C ALA A 4 -15.02 -14.38 -32.42
N LEU A 5 -15.37 -13.09 -32.29
CA LEU A 5 -14.54 -11.97 -32.72
C LEU A 5 -13.33 -11.82 -31.80
N ALA A 6 -12.21 -12.45 -32.16
CA ALA A 6 -10.88 -12.15 -31.64
C ALA A 6 -10.34 -10.87 -32.29
N GLY A 7 -10.95 -9.72 -31.96
CA GLY A 7 -10.44 -8.40 -32.31
C GLY A 7 -9.80 -7.74 -31.09
N GLN A 8 -8.48 -7.65 -31.07
CA GLN A 8 -7.58 -6.57 -30.59
C GLN A 8 -8.01 -5.56 -29.49
N GLY A 9 -9.03 -5.84 -28.68
CA GLY A 9 -9.66 -4.89 -27.76
C GLY A 9 -10.24 -5.54 -26.51
N ALA A 10 -9.70 -6.68 -26.08
CA ALA A 10 -10.00 -7.20 -24.76
C ALA A 10 -9.23 -6.35 -23.73
N PRO A 11 -9.89 -5.60 -22.82
CA PRO A 11 -9.18 -4.94 -21.73
C PRO A 11 -8.34 -6.00 -21.00
N PRO A 12 -7.03 -5.76 -20.81
CA PRO A 12 -6.19 -6.73 -20.12
C PRO A 12 -6.80 -6.99 -18.76
N SER A 13 -6.98 -8.28 -18.45
CA SER A 13 -7.63 -8.77 -17.24
C SER A 13 -7.31 -7.90 -16.01
N LEU A 14 -8.32 -7.27 -15.43
CA LEU A 14 -8.24 -6.57 -14.13
C LEU A 14 -7.98 -7.53 -12.94
N LEU A 15 -7.82 -8.82 -13.22
CA LEU A 15 -7.88 -9.93 -12.26
C LEU A 15 -6.58 -10.20 -11.49
N ALA A 16 -5.45 -9.58 -11.85
CA ALA A 16 -4.19 -9.79 -11.13
C ALA A 16 -3.62 -8.47 -10.60
N PRO A 17 -4.24 -7.87 -9.56
CA PRO A 17 -3.61 -6.76 -8.88
C PRO A 17 -2.24 -7.22 -8.34
N PRO A 18 -1.16 -6.46 -8.62
CA PRO A 18 0.14 -6.76 -8.04
C PRO A 18 0.07 -6.77 -6.51
N SER A 19 0.78 -7.69 -5.87
CA SER A 19 0.89 -7.74 -4.41
C SER A 19 1.60 -6.48 -3.89
N GLY A 20 1.17 -6.00 -2.72
CA GLY A 20 1.74 -4.81 -2.10
C GLY A 20 1.21 -3.49 -2.68
N CYS A 21 2.11 -2.58 -3.06
CA CYS A 21 1.80 -1.26 -3.60
C CYS A 21 1.40 -1.36 -5.08
N ARG A 22 0.16 -0.96 -5.41
CA ARG A 22 -0.37 -1.03 -6.78
C ARG A 22 0.47 -0.27 -7.83
N PHE A 23 1.24 0.72 -7.38
CA PHE A 23 2.08 1.55 -8.24
C PHE A 23 3.50 1.00 -8.43
N HIS A 24 3.92 -0.02 -7.68
CA HIS A 24 5.28 -0.57 -7.75
C HIS A 24 5.75 -1.00 -9.16
N PRO A 25 4.92 -1.54 -10.08
CA PRO A 25 5.40 -1.96 -11.40
C PRO A 25 5.64 -0.78 -12.36
N ARG A 26 5.20 0.44 -11.99
CA ARG A 26 5.34 1.66 -12.78
C ARG A 26 6.09 2.77 -12.04
N CYS A 27 6.43 2.57 -10.78
CA CYS A 27 7.09 3.57 -9.94
C CYS A 27 8.62 3.49 -10.09
N PRO A 28 9.31 4.59 -10.47
CA PRO A 28 10.77 4.61 -10.56
C PRO A 28 11.47 4.55 -9.19
N PHE A 29 10.76 4.88 -8.11
CA PHE A 29 11.24 4.82 -6.73
C PHE A 29 10.76 3.56 -5.98
N ALA A 30 10.34 2.52 -6.71
CA ALA A 30 9.85 1.29 -6.11
C ALA A 30 10.95 0.62 -5.26
N MET A 31 10.67 0.48 -3.97
CA MET A 31 11.50 -0.26 -3.03
C MET A 31 11.03 -1.71 -2.90
N ASP A 32 11.84 -2.57 -2.29
CA ASP A 32 11.46 -3.98 -2.12
C ASP A 32 10.20 -4.14 -1.23
N VAL A 33 10.08 -3.28 -0.21
CA VAL A 33 8.85 -3.20 0.62
C VAL A 33 7.61 -2.89 -0.20
N CYS A 34 7.71 -2.13 -1.30
CA CYS A 34 6.59 -1.81 -2.17
C CYS A 34 6.02 -3.03 -2.92
N LYS A 35 6.83 -4.07 -3.15
CA LYS A 35 6.39 -5.33 -3.78
C LYS A 35 5.77 -6.31 -2.79
N ARG A 36 6.14 -6.18 -1.50
CA ARG A 36 5.74 -7.09 -0.43
C ARG A 36 4.54 -6.59 0.37
N LYS A 37 4.45 -5.28 0.64
CA LYS A 37 3.41 -4.67 1.49
C LYS A 37 2.84 -3.39 0.89
N ALA A 38 1.55 -3.18 1.13
CA ALA A 38 0.88 -1.93 0.80
C ALA A 38 1.30 -0.84 1.81
N PRO A 39 1.59 0.38 1.35
CA PRO A 39 1.94 1.49 2.24
C PRO A 39 0.73 1.96 3.07
N PRO A 40 0.94 2.41 4.32
CA PRO A 40 -0.08 3.12 5.08
C PRO A 40 -0.41 4.47 4.44
N SER A 41 -1.61 4.98 4.72
CA SER A 41 -2.01 6.35 4.37
C SER A 41 -1.35 7.33 5.32
N VAL A 42 -0.45 8.17 4.79
CA VAL A 42 0.23 9.22 5.54
C VAL A 42 -0.20 10.59 5.04
N ALA A 43 -0.35 11.55 5.96
CA ALA A 43 -0.60 12.93 5.60
C ALA A 43 0.71 13.57 5.10
N VAL A 44 0.74 13.96 3.83
CA VAL A 44 1.88 14.66 3.21
C VAL A 44 1.70 16.17 3.23
N ALA A 45 0.46 16.64 3.40
CA ALA A 45 0.11 18.04 3.59
C ALA A 45 -1.19 18.13 4.43
N PRO A 46 -1.58 19.33 4.91
CA PRO A 46 -2.72 19.52 5.82
C PRO A 46 -4.06 18.94 5.32
N ASP A 47 -4.24 18.82 4.01
CA ASP A 47 -5.44 18.25 3.36
C ASP A 47 -5.08 17.18 2.30
N HIS A 48 -3.84 16.67 2.34
CA HIS A 48 -3.35 15.72 1.34
C HIS A 48 -2.79 14.48 2.01
N VAL A 49 -3.41 13.36 1.71
CA VAL A 49 -2.96 12.04 2.15
C VAL A 49 -2.41 11.26 0.96
N ALA A 50 -1.31 10.56 1.18
CA ALA A 50 -0.70 9.68 0.18
C ALA A 50 -0.43 8.31 0.80
N ALA A 51 -0.70 7.25 0.04
CA ALA A 51 -0.30 5.90 0.38
C ALA A 51 1.03 5.58 -0.32
N CYS A 52 2.14 6.11 0.20
CA CYS A 52 3.46 5.96 -0.42
C CYS A 52 4.55 5.75 0.63
N TRP A 53 5.32 4.67 0.48
CA TRP A 53 6.45 4.35 1.36
C TRP A 53 7.53 5.44 1.39
N LEU A 54 7.61 6.31 0.38
CA LEU A 54 8.57 7.41 0.36
C LEU A 54 8.31 8.46 1.46
N HIS A 55 7.04 8.65 1.84
CA HIS A 55 6.61 9.59 2.88
C HIS A 55 6.42 8.93 4.24
N VAL A 56 6.68 7.62 4.34
CA VAL A 56 6.67 6.89 5.60
C VAL A 56 8.06 6.96 6.21
N ASP A 57 8.11 7.10 7.52
CA ASP A 57 9.35 7.10 8.27
C ASP A 57 10.19 5.85 7.96
N PRO A 58 11.51 5.99 7.80
CA PRO A 58 12.38 4.87 7.46
C PRO A 58 12.33 3.75 8.53
N ALA A 59 12.02 4.07 9.78
CA ALA A 59 11.81 3.10 10.85
C ALA A 59 10.62 2.17 10.55
N GLU A 60 9.50 2.72 10.09
CA GLU A 60 8.30 1.96 9.72
C GLU A 60 8.47 1.16 8.42
N ARG A 61 9.28 1.67 7.48
CA ARG A 61 9.66 0.94 6.26
C ARG A 61 10.48 -0.32 6.55
N GLN A 62 11.35 -0.26 7.57
CA GLN A 62 12.32 -1.31 7.91
C GLN A 62 11.78 -2.38 8.86
N ALA A 63 10.61 -2.15 9.49
CA ALA A 63 9.94 -3.10 10.37
C ALA A 63 9.49 -4.43 9.69
N SER A 64 9.89 -4.68 8.44
CA SER A 64 9.73 -5.98 7.78
C SER A 64 10.92 -6.93 7.94
N ASP A 65 12.07 -6.49 8.47
CA ASP A 65 13.22 -7.39 8.69
C ASP A 65 13.19 -8.05 10.08
N ASN A 66 12.64 -7.38 11.09
CA ASN A 66 12.41 -7.99 12.40
C ASN A 66 10.93 -7.88 12.77
N GLY A 67 10.22 -8.99 12.65
CA GLY A 67 8.88 -9.13 13.19
C GLY A 67 8.90 -8.89 14.69
N SER A 68 8.48 -7.71 15.12
CA SER A 68 8.03 -7.48 16.48
C SER A 68 6.76 -6.65 16.44
N LEU A 69 5.65 -7.37 16.52
CA LEU A 69 4.31 -6.88 16.82
C LEU A 69 4.33 -6.14 18.17
N THR A 70 3.57 -5.06 18.28
CA THR A 70 2.49 -4.84 19.27
C THR A 70 2.05 -3.37 19.10
N SER A 71 0.90 -3.15 18.48
CA SER A 71 -0.46 -3.13 19.06
C SER A 71 -0.79 -1.80 19.70
N ALA A 72 -1.79 -1.15 19.11
CA ALA A 72 -2.61 -0.14 19.74
C ALA A 72 -3.00 -0.58 21.16
N SER A 73 -2.66 0.25 22.15
CA SER A 73 -3.43 0.40 23.37
C SER A 73 -3.95 1.83 23.40
N VAL A 74 -5.16 2.01 22.88
CA VAL A 74 -6.04 3.09 23.27
C VAL A 74 -6.49 2.75 24.70
N GLU A 75 -5.77 3.24 25.71
CA GLU A 75 -6.29 3.30 27.07
C GLU A 75 -6.75 4.72 27.36
N LYS A 76 -8.07 4.82 27.54
CA LYS A 76 -8.77 6.04 27.95
C LYS A 76 -8.34 6.37 29.39
N GLU A 77 -7.45 7.32 29.57
CA GLU A 77 -7.20 7.93 30.88
C GLU A 77 -8.31 8.96 31.17
N THR A 78 -9.44 8.48 31.70
CA THR A 78 -10.38 9.31 32.47
C THR A 78 -10.29 8.88 33.92
N GLN A 79 -9.39 9.53 34.67
CA GLN A 79 -9.35 9.41 36.12
C GLN A 79 -8.80 10.70 36.74
N LYS A 80 -9.61 11.77 36.81
CA LYS A 80 -9.50 12.78 37.88
C LYS A 80 -10.72 13.71 37.98
N ARG A 81 -11.65 13.39 38.88
CA ARG A 81 -12.19 14.24 39.96
C ARG A 81 -13.52 13.70 40.46
#